data_AF-A0A178GWY3-F1
#
_entry.id   AF-A0A178GWY3-F1
#
_cell.length_a   1.000
_cell.length_b   1.000
_cell.length_c   1.000
_cell.angle_alpha   90.00
_cell.angle_beta   90.00
_cell.angle_gamma   90.00
#
_symmetry.space_group_name_H-M   'P 1'
#
loop_
_entity.id
_entity.type
_entity.pdbx_description
1 polymer ?
#
loop_
_entity_poly.entity_id
_entity_poly.type
_entity_poly.pdbx_seq_one_letter_code
_entity_poly.pdbx_strand_id
1 'polypeptide(L)'
;MGIGINILKSGEKEKVPAGYCHFPEYAPEYFKQLTAEQLVSKVVKGYTKQEWQKVRERNEVLDCRIYARAASIALGIDRWPESKWNSLSGKTASKKSKKIVKSKWISK
;
A
#
# COMPACT_ATOMS: atom_id res chain seq x y z
N MET A 1 -2.83 18.83 -17.07
CA MET A 1 -2.97 18.54 -15.63
C MET A 1 -1.79 17.69 -15.20
N GLY A 2 -0.71 18.32 -14.76
CA GLY A 2 0.48 17.61 -14.30
C GLY A 2 0.28 17.15 -12.85
N ILE A 3 0.27 15.84 -12.63
CA ILE A 3 0.36 15.26 -11.29
C ILE A 3 1.81 15.42 -10.81
N GLY A 4 2.10 16.58 -10.21
CA GLY A 4 3.37 16.85 -9.56
C GLY A 4 3.50 16.01 -8.29
N ILE A 5 4.43 15.06 -8.30
CA ILE A 5 4.82 14.29 -7.11
C ILE A 5 5.74 15.19 -6.27
N ASN A 6 5.18 16.01 -5.39
CA ASN A 6 5.96 16.77 -4.41
C ASN A 6 6.12 15.94 -3.13
N ILE A 7 7.38 15.58 -2.83
CA ILE A 7 7.79 14.82 -1.65
C ILE A 7 7.82 15.79 -0.46
N LEU A 8 6.83 15.69 0.44
CA LEU A 8 6.83 16.45 1.69
C LEU A 8 7.84 15.81 2.66
N LYS A 9 8.71 16.63 3.26
CA LYS A 9 9.62 16.21 4.32
C LYS A 9 8.83 15.77 5.55
N SER A 10 9.26 14.66 6.14
CA SER A 10 8.68 14.10 7.37
C SER A 10 8.82 15.10 8.53
N GLY A 11 7.72 15.73 8.94
CA GLY A 11 7.71 16.58 10.14
C GLY A 11 6.51 17.50 10.32
N GLU A 12 5.83 17.90 9.25
CA GLU A 12 4.72 18.85 9.36
C GLU A 12 3.37 18.13 9.41
N LYS A 13 2.62 18.33 10.50
CA LYS A 13 1.19 17.98 10.61
C LYS A 13 0.33 18.93 9.76
N GLU A 14 0.77 19.22 8.55
CA GLU A 14 -0.03 19.93 7.56
C GLU A 14 -1.16 18.98 7.13
N LYS A 15 -2.40 19.47 7.04
CA LYS A 15 -3.51 18.67 6.54
C LYS A 15 -3.22 18.29 5.09
N VAL A 16 -2.73 17.06 4.90
CA VAL A 16 -2.52 16.51 3.56
C VAL A 16 -3.84 16.50 2.79
N PRO A 17 -3.89 17.08 1.58
CA PRO A 17 -5.09 17.06 0.76
C PRO A 17 -5.50 15.63 0.40
N ALA A 18 -6.79 15.42 0.17
CA ALA A 18 -7.28 14.14 -0.33
C ALA A 18 -6.58 13.79 -1.66
N GLY A 19 -6.09 12.55 -1.78
CA GLY A 19 -5.37 12.07 -2.97
C GLY A 19 -3.84 12.07 -2.86
N TYR A 20 -3.27 12.61 -1.77
CA TYR A 20 -1.84 12.50 -1.54
C TYR A 20 -1.43 11.07 -1.16
N CYS A 21 -0.31 10.62 -1.72
CA CYS A 21 0.29 9.32 -1.42
C CYS A 21 1.58 9.53 -0.62
N HIS A 22 1.66 8.90 0.56
CA HIS A 22 2.88 8.92 1.36
C HIS A 22 3.88 7.89 0.85
N PHE A 23 5.13 8.31 0.69
CA PHE A 23 6.25 7.45 0.33
C PHE A 23 7.43 7.69 1.27
N PRO A 24 8.16 6.63 1.67
CA PRO A 24 9.52 6.76 2.17
C PRO A 24 10.45 7.43 1.16
N GLU A 25 11.65 7.77 1.60
CA GLU A 25 12.70 8.24 0.70
C GLU A 25 13.11 7.10 -0.24
N TYR A 26 12.72 7.24 -1.52
CA TYR A 26 13.05 6.30 -2.59
C TYR A 26 13.90 6.97 -3.67
N ALA A 27 14.70 6.18 -4.36
CA ALA A 27 15.45 6.65 -5.51
C ALA A 27 14.51 7.19 -6.60
N PRO A 28 14.92 8.22 -7.38
CA PRO A 28 14.10 8.77 -8.47
C PRO A 28 13.60 7.73 -9.48
N GLU A 29 14.38 6.65 -9.67
CA GLU A 29 14.04 5.52 -10.53
C GLU A 29 12.75 4.81 -10.12
N TYR A 30 12.47 4.73 -8.82
CA TYR A 30 11.23 4.15 -8.31
C TYR A 30 10.00 4.88 -8.86
N PHE A 31 10.03 6.22 -8.86
CA PHE A 31 8.91 7.03 -9.36
C PHE A 31 8.78 6.96 -10.89
N LYS A 32 9.89 6.77 -11.62
CA LYS A 32 9.86 6.52 -13.06
C LYS A 32 9.22 5.18 -13.40
N GLN A 33 9.51 4.14 -12.64
CA GLN A 33 8.88 2.82 -12.82
C GLN A 33 7.42 2.82 -12.36
N LEU A 34 7.09 3.57 -11.30
CA LEU A 34 5.70 3.78 -10.85
C LEU A 34 4.83 4.45 -11.92
N THR A 35 5.43 5.19 -12.84
CA THR A 35 4.76 5.86 -13.98
C THR A 35 5.17 5.25 -15.33
N ALA A 36 5.52 3.95 -15.33
CA ALA A 36 5.99 3.25 -16.53
C ALA A 36 4.91 3.10 -17.61
N GLU A 37 3.63 3.14 -17.24
CA GLU A 37 2.49 3.13 -18.16
C GLU A 37 1.74 4.46 -18.12
N GLN A 38 1.26 4.89 -19.27
CA GLN A 38 0.47 6.12 -19.40
C GLN A 38 -0.74 5.87 -20.30
N LEU A 39 -1.84 6.55 -20.00
CA LEU A 39 -3.03 6.53 -20.83
C LEU A 39 -2.84 7.48 -22.01
N VAL A 40 -2.70 6.92 -23.21
CA VAL A 40 -2.48 7.67 -24.45
C VAL A 40 -3.76 7.68 -25.28
N SER A 41 -4.18 8.86 -25.73
CA SER A 41 -5.29 9.01 -26.67
C SER A 41 -4.77 8.90 -28.11
N LYS A 42 -5.15 7.82 -28.81
CA LYS A 42 -4.79 7.59 -30.21
C LYS A 42 -6.03 7.69 -31.09
N VAL A 43 -5.93 8.39 -32.21
CA VAL A 43 -7.00 8.44 -33.21
C VAL A 43 -6.89 7.23 -34.12
N VAL A 44 -7.91 6.37 -34.12
CA VAL A 44 -8.00 5.19 -34.98
C VAL A 44 -9.29 5.29 -35.78
N LYS A 45 -9.17 5.34 -37.11
CA LYS A 45 -10.32 5.45 -38.04
C LYS A 45 -11.26 6.62 -37.72
N GLY A 46 -10.71 7.75 -37.29
CA GLY A 46 -11.47 8.97 -36.97
C GLY A 46 -12.04 9.03 -35.55
N TYR A 47 -11.88 7.97 -34.74
CA TYR A 47 -12.33 7.96 -33.34
C TYR A 47 -11.13 8.03 -32.39
N THR A 48 -11.25 8.86 -31.36
CA THR A 48 -10.27 8.91 -30.26
C THR A 48 -10.47 7.71 -29.35
N LYS A 49 -9.48 6.82 -29.29
CA LYS A 49 -9.44 5.69 -28.38
C LYS A 49 -8.34 5.91 -27.35
N GLN A 50 -8.65 5.66 -26.08
CA GLN A 50 -7.65 5.68 -25.02
C GLN A 50 -7.08 4.27 -24.85
N GLU A 51 -5.75 4.17 -24.91
CA GLU A 51 -5.02 2.92 -24.74
C GLU A 51 -3.92 3.12 -23.70
N TRP A 52 -3.77 2.17 -22.78
CA TRP A 52 -2.64 2.14 -21.86
C TRP A 52 -1.42 1.68 -22.62
N GLN A 53 -0.40 2.54 -22.69
CA GLN A 53 0.84 2.24 -23.37
C GLN A 53 2.00 2.20 -22.37
N LYS A 54 2.79 1.14 -22.45
CA LYS A 54 4.05 1.01 -21.71
C LYS A 54 5.09 1.95 -22.32
N VAL A 55 5.51 2.95 -21.55
CA VAL A 55 6.45 4.00 -21.94
C VAL A 55 7.89 3.64 -21.56
N ARG A 56 8.08 2.76 -20.57
CA ARG A 56 9.39 2.32 -20.08
C ARG A 56 9.49 0.81 -20.05
N GLU A 57 10.69 0.26 -20.18
CA GLU A 57 10.93 -1.18 -20.17
C GLU A 57 10.64 -1.81 -18.80
N ARG A 58 11.01 -1.13 -17.72
CA ARG A 58 10.81 -1.55 -16.32
C ARG A 58 9.52 -0.97 -15.72
N ASN A 59 8.62 -1.83 -15.26
CA ASN A 59 7.30 -1.49 -14.68
C ASN A 59 6.99 -2.26 -13.39
N GLU A 60 7.97 -2.94 -12.80
CA GLU A 60 7.80 -3.85 -11.66
C GLU A 60 7.19 -3.12 -10.46
N VAL A 61 7.57 -1.86 -10.24
CA VAL A 61 7.02 -1.01 -9.16
C VAL A 61 5.54 -0.72 -9.36
N LEU A 62 5.13 -0.41 -10.59
CA LEU A 62 3.73 -0.17 -10.91
C LEU A 62 2.91 -1.44 -10.71
N ASP A 63 3.39 -2.56 -11.24
CA ASP A 63 2.72 -3.86 -11.13
C ASP A 63 2.58 -4.29 -9.66
N CYS A 64 3.66 -4.17 -8.87
CA CYS A 64 3.62 -4.46 -7.45
C CYS A 64 2.56 -3.63 -6.72
N ARG A 65 2.45 -2.33 -7.03
CA ARG A 65 1.45 -1.46 -6.41
C ARG A 65 0.03 -1.81 -6.82
N ILE A 66 -0.19 -2.11 -8.09
CA ILE A 66 -1.50 -2.53 -8.61
C ILE A 66 -1.92 -3.85 -7.95
N TYR A 67 -1.02 -4.84 -7.90
CA TYR A 67 -1.30 -6.11 -7.25
C TYR A 67 -1.56 -5.97 -5.75
N ALA A 68 -0.76 -5.17 -5.04
CA ALA A 68 -1.00 -4.91 -3.63
C ALA A 68 -2.38 -4.29 -3.38
N ARG A 69 -2.80 -3.36 -4.26
CA ARG A 69 -4.13 -2.76 -4.19
C ARG A 69 -5.25 -3.75 -4.55
N ALA A 70 -5.04 -4.61 -5.55
CA ALA A 70 -5.99 -5.65 -5.89
C ALA A 70 -6.16 -6.64 -4.73
N ALA A 71 -5.04 -7.05 -4.12
CA ALA A 71 -5.03 -7.92 -2.94
C ALA A 71 -5.71 -7.25 -1.74
N SER A 72 -5.52 -5.95 -1.50
CA SER A 72 -6.18 -5.24 -0.39
C SER A 72 -7.70 -5.22 -0.55
N ILE A 73 -8.18 -4.99 -1.78
CA ILE A 73 -9.61 -5.05 -2.11
C ILE A 73 -10.14 -6.47 -1.95
N ALA A 74 -9.43 -7.47 -2.50
CA ALA A 74 -9.83 -8.87 -2.40
C ALA A 74 -9.91 -9.36 -0.95
N LEU A 75 -8.97 -8.95 -0.10
CA LEU A 75 -8.95 -9.23 1.34
C LEU A 75 -9.97 -8.39 2.15
N GLY A 76 -10.60 -7.39 1.51
CA GLY A 76 -11.52 -6.47 2.15
C GLY A 76 -10.89 -5.70 3.31
N ILE A 77 -9.62 -5.30 3.14
CA ILE A 77 -8.81 -4.66 4.18
C ILE A 77 -9.51 -3.42 4.77
N ASP A 78 -10.26 -2.67 3.95
CA ASP A 78 -11.01 -1.49 4.37
C ASP A 78 -12.06 -1.76 5.46
N ARG A 79 -12.47 -3.03 5.64
CA ARG A 79 -13.48 -3.46 6.63
C ARG A 79 -12.85 -4.08 7.88
N TRP A 80 -11.52 -4.14 7.97
CA TRP A 80 -10.86 -4.82 9.07
C TRP A 80 -10.99 -4.00 10.37
N PRO A 81 -11.38 -4.64 11.49
CA PRO A 81 -11.37 -3.98 12.78
C PRO A 81 -9.93 -3.78 13.27
N GLU A 82 -9.74 -2.77 14.11
CA GLU A 82 -8.45 -2.41 14.72
C GLU A 82 -7.78 -3.60 15.43
N SER A 83 -8.56 -4.52 15.99
CA SER A 83 -8.05 -5.76 16.61
C SER A 83 -7.26 -6.63 15.64
N LYS A 84 -7.69 -6.72 14.38
CA LYS A 84 -7.02 -7.49 13.33
C LYS A 84 -5.70 -6.83 12.93
N TRP A 85 -5.68 -5.51 12.80
CA TRP A 85 -4.46 -4.75 12.55
C TRP A 85 -3.43 -4.91 13.67
N ASN A 86 -3.87 -4.81 14.92
CA ASN A 86 -3.01 -5.04 16.07
C ASN A 86 -2.37 -6.44 16.06
N SER A 87 -3.15 -7.48 15.71
CA SER A 87 -2.63 -8.85 15.62
C SER A 87 -1.57 -9.04 14.53
N LEU A 88 -1.65 -8.29 13.43
CA LEU A 88 -0.70 -8.36 12.30
C LEU A 88 0.53 -7.48 12.50
N SER A 89 0.40 -6.37 13.24
CA SER A 89 1.46 -5.38 13.45
C SER A 89 2.69 -5.89 14.21
N GLY A 90 2.70 -7.16 14.63
CA GLY A 90 3.83 -7.75 15.37
C GLY A 90 4.07 -7.11 16.73
N LYS A 91 3.25 -6.15 17.17
CA LYS A 91 3.10 -5.80 18.58
C LYS A 91 2.56 -7.06 19.24
N THR A 92 3.48 -7.92 19.70
CA THR A 92 3.18 -9.00 20.61
C THR A 92 2.48 -8.37 21.79
N ALA A 93 1.14 -8.38 21.76
CA ALA A 93 0.36 -8.27 22.98
C ALA A 93 0.97 -9.32 23.88
N SER A 94 1.63 -8.86 24.95
CA SER A 94 2.29 -9.73 25.92
C SER A 94 1.29 -10.84 26.24
N LYS A 95 1.59 -12.06 25.78
CA LYS A 95 0.72 -13.20 26.03
C LYS A 95 0.66 -13.30 27.55
N LYS A 96 -0.46 -12.89 28.17
CA LYS A 96 -0.66 -13.14 29.61
C LYS A 96 -0.44 -14.63 29.80
N SER A 97 0.54 -15.00 30.62
CA SER A 97 0.82 -16.40 30.91
C SER A 97 -0.46 -17.06 31.41
N LYS A 98 -0.77 -18.25 30.87
CA LYS A 98 -1.87 -19.06 31.40
C LYS A 98 -1.60 -19.24 32.90
N LYS A 99 -2.49 -18.76 33.77
CA LYS A 99 -2.44 -19.10 35.21
C LYS A 99 -2.57 -20.62 35.31
N ILE A 100 -1.45 -21.30 35.54
CA ILE A 100 -1.45 -22.72 35.88
C ILE A 100 -2.05 -22.82 37.27
N VAL A 101 -3.31 -23.23 37.36
CA VAL A 101 -3.91 -23.61 38.65
C VAL A 101 -3.30 -24.97 39.00
N LYS A 102 -2.30 -24.98 39.88
CA LYS A 102 -1.78 -26.23 40.43
C LYS A 102 -2.89 -26.87 41.26
N SER A 103 -3.32 -28.07 40.87
CA SER A 103 -4.27 -28.84 41.65
C SER A 103 -3.61 -29.34 42.94
N LYS A 104 -4.39 -29.39 44.02
CA LYS A 104 -3.96 -29.75 45.39
C LYS A 104 -3.38 -31.17 45.53
N TRP A 105 -3.42 -31.97 44.47
CA TRP A 105 -3.07 -33.40 44.46
C TRP A 105 -1.66 -33.71 43.95
N ILE A 106 -0.88 -32.70 43.55
CA ILE A 106 0.43 -32.91 42.90
C ILE A 106 1.66 -32.61 43.78
N SER A 107 1.48 -32.48 45.09
CA SER A 107 2.60 -32.50 46.05
C SER A 107 2.50 -33.77 46.89
N LYS A 108 3.38 -34.73 46.62
CA LYS A 108 3.66 -35.90 47.46
C LYS A 108 5.13 -35.87 47.82
#